data_AF-A0A7X7K6G4-F1
#
_entry.id   AF-A0A7X7K6G4-F1
#
_cell.length_a   1.000
_cell.length_b   1.000
_cell.length_c   1.000
_cell.angle_alpha   90.00
_cell.angle_beta   90.00
_cell.angle_gamma   90.00
#
_symmetry.space_group_name_H-M   'P 1'
#
loop_
_entity.id
_entity.type
_entity.pdbx_description
1 polymer ?
#
loop_
_entity_poly.entity_id
_entity_poly.type
_entity_poly.pdbx_seq_one_letter_code
_entity_poly.pdbx_strand_id
1 'polypeptide(L)' 'WSRRVRKVVDGLRPVVWWDRLYLGGGNARSITPQVLEKLGDDVVIVPNSAGVVGGVRAWSLRRG' A
#
# COMPACT_ATOMS: atom_id res chain seq x y z
N TRP A 1 11.01 -8.26 -6.68
CA TRP A 1 10.19 -7.59 -5.66
C TRP A 1 8.74 -7.46 -6.13
N SER A 2 8.46 -6.74 -7.23
CA SER A 2 7.10 -6.50 -7.77
C SER A 2 6.28 -7.77 -8.00
N ARG A 3 6.88 -8.85 -8.53
CA ARG A 3 6.22 -10.17 -8.65
C ARG A 3 5.75 -10.75 -7.31
N ARG A 4 6.49 -10.52 -6.22
CA ARG A 4 6.11 -10.99 -4.88
C ARG A 4 4.98 -10.14 -4.31
N VAL A 5 5.04 -8.82 -4.49
CA VAL A 5 3.96 -7.91 -4.10
C VAL A 5 2.65 -8.34 -4.77
N ARG A 6 2.65 -8.55 -6.08
CA ARG A 6 1.47 -9.03 -6.81
C ARG A 6 0.88 -10.30 -6.22
N LYS A 7 1.72 -11.31 -5.95
CA LYS A 7 1.25 -12.58 -5.34
C LYS A 7 0.59 -12.37 -3.98
N VAL A 8 1.12 -11.48 -3.14
CA VAL A 8 0.55 -11.19 -1.82
C VAL A 8 -0.78 -10.46 -1.96
N VAL A 9 -0.87 -9.46 -2.83
CA VAL A 9 -2.13 -8.73 -3.08
C VAL A 9 -3.20 -9.69 -3.61
N ASP A 10 -2.88 -10.49 -4.64
CA ASP A 10 -3.80 -11.46 -5.23
C ASP A 10 -4.30 -12.48 -4.18
N GLY A 11 -3.42 -12.93 -3.29
CA GLY A 11 -3.74 -13.91 -2.25
C GLY A 11 -4.56 -13.36 -1.08
N LEU A 12 -4.34 -12.10 -0.70
CA LEU A 12 -5.04 -11.50 0.45
C LEU A 12 -6.37 -10.83 0.04
N ARG A 13 -6.52 -10.42 -1.21
CA ARG A 13 -7.73 -9.74 -1.71
C ARG A 13 -9.04 -10.49 -1.39
N PRO A 14 -9.18 -11.81 -1.65
CA PRO A 14 -10.42 -12.52 -1.36
C PRO A 14 -10.65 -12.80 0.13
N VAL A 15 -9.69 -12.48 1.00
CA VAL A 15 -9.78 -12.73 2.45
C VAL A 15 -10.08 -11.44 3.20
N VAL A 16 -9.40 -10.35 2.85
CA VAL A 16 -9.47 -9.09 3.59
C VAL A 16 -10.53 -8.14 3.03
N TRP A 17 -10.86 -8.22 1.73
CA TRP A 17 -11.91 -7.39 1.09
C TRP A 17 -11.77 -5.89 1.40
N TRP A 18 -10.60 -5.32 1.13
CA TRP A 18 -10.38 -3.88 1.29
C TRP A 18 -11.03 -3.07 0.17
N ASP A 19 -11.45 -1.83 0.47
CA ASP A 19 -11.82 -0.84 -0.54
C ASP A 19 -10.59 -0.19 -1.18
N ARG A 20 -9.53 0.01 -0.39
CA ARG A 20 -8.27 0.61 -0.84
C ARG A 20 -7.07 0.07 -0.06
N LEU A 21 -6.06 -0.36 -0.80
CA LEU A 21 -4.77 -0.80 -0.27
C LEU A 21 -3.71 0.25 -0.53
N TYR A 22 -3.18 0.85 0.53
CA TYR A 22 -2.03 1.75 0.44
C TYR A 22 -0.73 0.96 0.54
N LEU A 23 0.07 0.98 -0.52
CA LEU A 23 1.35 0.27 -0.55
C LEU A 23 2.51 1.25 -0.48
N GLY A 24 3.19 1.26 0.67
CA GLY A 24 4.29 2.16 0.98
C GLY A 24 5.63 1.47 1.23
N GLY A 25 6.54 2.20 1.87
CA GLY A 25 7.90 1.75 2.16
C GLY A 25 8.90 2.09 1.05
N GLY A 26 10.20 2.06 1.37
CA GLY A 26 11.27 2.51 0.45
C GLY A 26 11.34 1.74 -0.88
N ASN A 27 10.85 0.50 -0.91
CA ASN A 27 10.82 -0.33 -2.12
C ASN A 27 9.54 -0.19 -2.95
N ALA A 28 8.54 0.56 -2.49
CA ALA A 28 7.29 0.76 -3.24
C ALA A 28 7.54 1.49 -4.56
N ARG A 29 8.53 2.40 -4.60
CA ARG A 29 8.98 3.08 -5.83
C ARG A 29 9.54 2.13 -6.89
N SER A 30 9.91 0.90 -6.51
CA SER A 30 10.48 -0.10 -7.42
C SER A 30 9.42 -0.99 -8.06
N ILE A 31 8.13 -0.74 -7.82
CA ILE A 31 7.06 -1.44 -8.53
C ILE A 31 6.97 -0.88 -9.95
N THR A 32 6.97 -1.79 -10.92
CA THR A 32 6.97 -1.40 -12.33
C THR A 32 5.57 -1.01 -12.77
N PRO A 33 5.42 -0.12 -13.77
CA PRO A 33 4.12 0.28 -14.30
C PRO A 33 3.24 -0.91 -14.71
N GLN A 34 3.82 -1.93 -15.34
CA GLN A 34 3.10 -3.14 -15.80
C GLN A 34 2.55 -3.98 -14.64
N VAL A 35 3.15 -3.88 -13.44
CA VAL A 35 2.62 -4.55 -12.26
C VAL A 35 1.55 -3.69 -11.61
N LEU A 36 1.70 -2.37 -11.59
CA LEU A 36 0.67 -1.45 -11.07
C LEU A 36 -0.65 -1.60 -11.81
N GLU A 37 -0.61 -1.65 -13.13
CA GLU A 37 -1.79 -1.88 -13.97
C GLU A 37 -2.51 -3.19 -13.60
N LYS A 38 -1.76 -4.24 -13.27
CA LYS A 38 -2.33 -5.53 -12.85
C LYS A 38 -2.86 -5.54 -11.42
N LEU A 39 -2.37 -4.66 -10.56
CA LEU A 39 -2.84 -4.54 -9.18
C LEU A 39 -4.21 -3.87 -9.13
N GLY A 40 -4.49 -2.94 -10.06
CA GLY A 40 -5.76 -2.23 -10.16
C GLY A 40 -5.81 -0.95 -9.33
N ASP A 41 -6.90 -0.19 -9.51
CA ASP A 41 -7.04 1.18 -9.01
C ASP A 41 -7.30 1.29 -7.51
N ASP A 42 -7.68 0.18 -6.87
CA ASP A 42 -7.81 0.07 -5.41
C ASP A 42 -6.43 0.00 -4.72
N VAL A 43 -5.33 -0.19 -5.46
CA VAL A 43 -3.97 -0.20 -4.91
C VAL A 43 -3.26 1.13 -5.18
N VAL A 44 -2.99 1.89 -4.11
CA VAL A 44 -2.37 3.21 -4.18
C VAL A 44 -0.94 3.14 -3.66
N ILE A 45 0.04 3.52 -4.49
CA ILE A 45 1.42 3.66 -4.05
C ILE A 45 1.58 4.95 -3.26
N VAL A 46 2.09 4.86 -2.03
CA VAL A 46 2.35 6.02 -1.19
C VAL A 46 3.85 6.18 -0.94
N PRO A 47 4.37 7.41 -0.89
CA PRO A 47 5.77 7.65 -0.56
C PRO A 47 6.03 7.24 0.90
N ASN A 48 7.28 6.85 1.20
CA ASN A 48 7.66 6.48 2.57
C ASN A 48 7.40 7.61 3.60
N SER A 49 7.44 8.86 3.15
CA SER A 49 7.10 10.04 3.96
C SER A 49 5.67 9.99 4.51
N ALA A 50 4.73 9.35 3.81
CA ALA A 50 3.35 9.19 4.29
C ALA A 50 3.29 8.40 5.61
N GLY A 51 4.14 7.36 5.76
CA GLY A 51 4.25 6.61 7.01
C GLY A 51 4.80 7.44 8.16
N VAL A 52 5.79 8.30 7.88
CA VAL A 52 6.38 9.22 8.87
C VAL A 52 5.35 10.24 9.34
N VAL A 53 4.65 10.89 8.41
CA VAL A 53 3.59 11.88 8.72
C VAL A 53 2.43 11.22 9.46
N GLY A 54 2.01 10.03 9.05
CA GLY A 54 0.97 9.26 9.72
C GLY A 54 1.34 8.90 11.16
N GLY A 55 2.59 8.51 11.39
CA GLY A 55 3.12 8.24 12.74
C GLY A 55 3.09 9.47 13.64
N VAL A 56 3.51 10.63 13.14
CA VAL A 56 3.41 11.91 13.88
C VAL A 56 1.93 12.24 14.17
N ARG A 57 1.05 12.08 13.18
CA ARG A 57 -0.39 12.33 13.34
C ARG A 57 -1.00 11.43 14.41
N ALA A 58 -0.58 10.16 14.48
CA ALA A 58 -1.12 9.19 15.43
C ALA A 58 -1.03 9.66 16.89
N TRP A 59 0.05 10.37 17.26
CA TRP A 59 0.20 10.97 18.60
C TRP A 59 -0.78 12.12 18.89
N SER A 60 -1.31 12.75 17.85
CA SER A 60 -2.30 13.83 17.94
C SER A 60 -3.74 13.35 17.72
N LEU A 61 -3.95 12.08 17.37
CA LEU A 61 -5.28 11.51 17.29
C LEU A 61 -5.82 11.40 18.72
N ARG A 62 -6.80 12.26 19.06
CA ARG A 62 -7.58 12.06 20.28
C ARG A 62 -8.23 10.68 20.18
N ARG A 63 -8.07 9.85 21.20
CA ARG A 63 -8.91 8.65 21.33
C ARG A 63 -10.35 9.17 21.39
N GLY A 64 -11.13 8.85 20.36
CA GLY A 64 -12.58 9.03 20.38
C GLY A 64 -13.19 8.20 21.49
#